data_AF-A0A162EA64-F1
#
_entry.id   AF-A0A162EA64-F1
#
_cell.length_a   1.000
_cell.length_b   1.000
_cell.length_c   1.000
_cell.angle_alpha   90.00
_cell.angle_beta   90.00
_cell.angle_gamma   90.00
#
_symmetry.space_group_name_H-M   'P 1'
#
loop_
_entity.id
_entity.type
_entity.pdbx_description
1 polymer ?
#
loop_
_entity_poly.entity_id
_entity_poly.type
_entity_poly.pdbx_seq_one_letter_code
_entity_poly.pdbx_strand_id
1 'polypeptide(L)'
;MDKVKFASIFGTIGIIIFLIVGFTVPLIAESNPNNRVIIDNTLGEYSAPACFDEAGFTNNIDEMILKDAIEYDFVPESSCTESELPFEKKPLFLVWFS
;
A
#
# COMPACT_ATOMS: atom_id res chain seq x y z
N MET A 1 -28.56 35.55 18.34
CA MET A 1 -27.87 34.58 17.46
C MET A 1 -28.05 33.22 18.08
N ASP A 2 -28.95 32.43 17.51
CA ASP A 2 -29.58 31.31 18.20
C ASP A 2 -28.59 30.18 18.41
N LYS A 3 -28.50 29.65 19.65
CA LYS A 3 -27.58 28.56 20.03
C LYS A 3 -27.64 27.36 19.08
N VAL A 4 -28.81 27.15 18.46
CA VAL A 4 -29.08 26.12 17.44
C VAL A 4 -28.29 26.38 16.15
N LYS A 5 -28.22 27.63 15.68
CA LYS A 5 -27.45 28.01 14.49
C LYS A 5 -25.94 27.84 14.73
N PHE A 6 -25.49 28.15 15.95
CA PHE A 6 -24.10 27.96 16.35
C PHE A 6 -23.73 26.47 16.40
N ALA A 7 -24.56 25.64 17.04
CA ALA A 7 -24.35 24.19 17.08
C ALA A 7 -24.35 23.55 15.67
N SER A 8 -25.24 24.00 14.79
CA SER A 8 -25.29 23.52 13.40
C SER A 8 -24.03 23.87 12.61
N ILE A 9 -23.50 25.09 12.76
CA ILE A 9 -22.28 25.52 12.05
C ILE A 9 -21.07 24.69 12.52
N PHE A 10 -20.93 24.49 13.84
CA PHE A 10 -19.84 23.68 14.39
C PHE A 10 -19.94 22.20 13.98
N GLY A 11 -21.16 21.65 13.90
CA GLY A 11 -21.39 20.30 13.40
C GLY A 11 -20.95 20.14 11.94
N THR A 12 -21.33 21.08 11.07
CA THR A 12 -20.95 21.04 9.65
C THR A 12 -19.44 21.17 9.47
N ILE A 13 -18.78 22.05 10.23
CA ILE A 13 -17.32 22.21 10.19
C ILE A 13 -16.62 20.91 10.62
N GLY A 14 -17.10 20.25 11.68
CA GLY A 14 -16.55 18.98 12.15
C GLY A 14 -16.61 17.87 11.09
N ILE A 15 -17.74 17.75 10.38
CA ILE A 15 -17.89 16.76 9.29
C ILE A 15 -16.93 17.06 8.14
N ILE A 16 -16.77 18.34 7.77
CA ILE A 16 -15.86 18.74 6.71
C ILE A 16 -14.41 18.39 7.07
N ILE A 17 -13.99 18.67 8.31
CA ILE A 17 -12.64 18.33 8.78
C ILE A 17 -12.41 16.82 8.75
N PHE A 18 -13.39 16.03 9.21
CA PHE A 18 -13.31 14.57 9.19
C PHE A 18 -13.16 14.01 7.77
N LEU A 19 -13.92 14.55 6.81
CA LEU A 19 -13.80 14.19 5.40
C LEU A 19 -12.42 14.55 4.83
N ILE A 20 -11.94 15.76 5.11
CA ILE A 20 -10.62 16.20 4.63
C ILE A 20 -9.53 15.27 5.17
N VAL A 21 -9.52 14.97 6.46
CA VAL A 21 -8.52 14.07 7.06
C VAL A 21 -8.61 12.66 6.45
N GLY A 22 -9.81 12.10 6.33
CA GLY A 22 -9.99 10.75 5.77
C GLY A 22 -9.62 10.61 4.29
N PHE A 23 -9.69 11.71 3.52
CA PHE A 23 -9.27 11.72 2.11
C PHE A 23 -7.81 12.16 1.89
N THR A 24 -7.16 12.77 2.87
CA THR A 24 -5.79 13.31 2.71
C THR A 24 -4.72 12.49 3.40
N VAL A 25 -5.06 11.70 4.43
CA VAL A 25 -4.09 10.79 5.07
C VAL A 25 -3.94 9.57 4.15
N PRO A 26 -2.80 9.42 3.46
CA PRO A 26 -2.57 8.25 2.62
C PRO A 26 -2.28 7.08 3.54
N LEU A 27 -3.09 6.03 3.43
CA LEU A 27 -2.69 4.71 3.86
C LEU A 27 -1.99 4.01 2.71
N ILE A 28 -1.00 3.21 3.07
CA ILE A 28 -0.32 2.28 2.18
C ILE A 28 -1.35 1.17 1.89
N ALA A 29 -2.02 1.21 0.74
CA ALA A 29 -2.81 0.07 0.26
C ALA A 29 -1.85 -0.86 -0.46
N GLU A 30 -1.81 -2.12 -0.04
CA GLU A 30 -1.01 -3.12 -0.73
C GLU A 30 -1.36 -3.14 -2.22
N SER A 31 -0.31 -3.19 -3.05
CA SER A 31 -0.43 -3.76 -4.41
C SER A 31 -1.27 -5.04 -4.31
N ASN A 32 -2.05 -5.37 -5.34
CA ASN A 32 -2.95 -6.54 -5.28
C ASN A 32 -2.23 -7.73 -4.61
N PRO A 33 -2.69 -8.19 -3.44
CA PRO A 33 -1.95 -9.15 -2.62
C PRO A 33 -1.70 -10.47 -3.36
N ASN A 34 -2.50 -10.75 -4.39
CA ASN A 34 -2.38 -11.94 -5.23
C ASN A 34 -1.46 -11.73 -6.46
N ASN A 35 -0.77 -10.59 -6.58
CA ASN A 35 0.21 -10.37 -7.63
C ASN A 35 1.34 -11.39 -7.52
N ARG A 36 1.71 -12.01 -8.63
CA ARG A 36 2.85 -12.93 -8.68
C ARG A 36 4.15 -12.15 -8.55
N VAL A 37 5.01 -12.60 -7.65
CA VAL A 37 6.38 -12.10 -7.47
C VAL A 37 7.36 -13.26 -7.57
N ILE A 38 8.58 -12.94 -7.93
CA ILE A 38 9.70 -13.89 -7.92
C ILE A 38 10.48 -13.60 -6.64
N ILE A 39 10.81 -14.62 -5.86
CA ILE A 39 11.58 -14.50 -4.62
C ILE A 39 12.97 -15.12 -4.78
N ASP A 40 13.92 -14.64 -4.00
CA ASP A 40 15.20 -15.28 -3.75
C ASP A 40 15.32 -15.68 -2.29
N ASN A 41 15.38 -16.99 -2.03
CA ASN A 41 15.42 -17.53 -0.66
C ASN A 41 16.77 -17.35 0.03
N THR A 42 17.84 -17.04 -0.71
CA THR A 42 19.17 -16.74 -0.15
C THR A 42 19.26 -15.31 0.33
N LEU A 43 18.75 -14.37 -0.45
CA LEU A 43 18.80 -12.93 -0.16
C LEU A 43 17.64 -12.49 0.74
N GLY A 44 16.52 -13.21 0.72
CA GLY A 44 15.30 -12.78 1.40
C GLY A 44 14.63 -11.61 0.69
N GLU A 45 14.74 -11.57 -0.65
CA GLU A 45 14.25 -10.47 -1.48
C GLU A 45 13.21 -10.96 -2.48
N TYR A 46 12.28 -10.10 -2.88
CA TYR A 46 11.31 -10.35 -3.94
C TYR A 46 11.40 -9.30 -5.03
N SER A 47 11.05 -9.69 -6.26
CA SER A 47 11.07 -8.85 -7.44
C SER A 47 9.75 -8.95 -8.22
N ALA A 48 9.33 -7.81 -8.77
CA ALA A 48 8.31 -7.79 -9.80
C ALA A 48 8.82 -8.55 -11.03
N PRO A 49 7.98 -9.32 -11.75
CA PRO A 49 8.44 -10.05 -12.93
C PRO A 49 9.11 -9.19 -14.01
N ALA A 50 8.76 -7.91 -14.10
CA ALA A 50 9.37 -6.95 -15.03
C ALA A 50 10.78 -6.51 -14.60
N CYS A 51 11.15 -6.65 -13.33
CA CYS A 51 12.41 -6.19 -12.75
C CYS A 51 13.44 -7.31 -12.54
N PHE A 52 13.06 -8.57 -12.80
CA PHE A 52 13.88 -9.75 -12.50
C PHE A 52 15.28 -9.72 -13.10
N ASP A 53 15.43 -9.22 -14.33
CA ASP A 53 16.71 -9.19 -15.03
C ASP A 53 17.75 -8.27 -14.36
N GLU A 54 17.28 -7.30 -13.56
CA GLU A 54 18.11 -6.34 -12.82
C GLU A 54 18.25 -6.71 -11.34
N ALA A 55 17.53 -7.73 -10.89
CA ALA A 55 17.39 -8.10 -9.47
C ALA A 55 18.66 -8.69 -8.83
N GLY A 56 19.60 -9.20 -9.63
CA GLY A 56 20.83 -9.82 -9.11
C GLY A 56 20.60 -11.08 -8.27
N PHE A 57 19.45 -11.74 -8.43
CA PHE A 57 19.09 -12.96 -7.71
C PHE A 57 20.11 -14.09 -7.95
N THR A 58 20.24 -14.92 -6.92
CA THR A 58 20.95 -16.20 -6.93
C THR A 58 20.13 -17.26 -7.68
N ASN A 59 20.64 -18.49 -7.76
CA ASN A 59 19.90 -19.61 -8.35
C ASN A 59 18.95 -20.30 -7.35
N ASN A 60 18.64 -19.66 -6.22
CA ASN A 60 17.74 -20.16 -5.18
C ASN A 60 16.39 -19.42 -5.22
N ILE A 61 15.81 -19.37 -6.43
CA ILE A 61 14.62 -18.59 -6.75
C ILE A 61 13.35 -19.45 -6.77
N ASP A 62 12.22 -18.83 -6.43
CA ASP A 62 10.88 -19.41 -6.55
C ASP A 62 9.86 -18.30 -6.90
N GLU A 63 8.61 -18.66 -7.15
CA GLU A 63 7.51 -17.71 -7.34
C GLU A 63 6.45 -17.87 -6.25
N MET A 64 5.88 -16.76 -5.79
CA MET A 64 4.72 -16.78 -4.91
C MET A 64 3.85 -15.53 -5.08
N ILE A 65 2.78 -15.41 -4.31
CA ILE A 65 1.98 -14.19 -4.28
C ILE A 65 2.62 -13.15 -3.35
N LEU A 66 2.50 -11.87 -3.70
CA LEU A 66 3.07 -10.74 -2.97
C LEU A 66 2.69 -10.76 -1.48
N LYS A 67 1.44 -11.10 -1.15
CA LYS A 67 0.96 -11.19 0.23
C LYS A 67 1.80 -12.15 1.06
N ASP A 68 2.06 -13.34 0.51
CA ASP A 68 2.80 -14.36 1.21
C ASP A 68 4.29 -13.96 1.31
N ALA A 69 4.86 -13.34 0.27
CA ALA A 69 6.22 -12.82 0.32
C ALA A 69 6.40 -11.79 1.45
N ILE A 70 5.42 -10.87 1.61
CA ILE A 70 5.40 -9.90 2.71
C ILE A 70 5.19 -10.61 4.06
N GLU A 71 4.30 -11.60 4.14
CA GLU A 71 4.03 -12.37 5.36
C GLU A 71 5.26 -13.18 5.83
N TYR A 72 6.13 -13.58 4.90
CA TYR A 72 7.43 -14.21 5.19
C TYR A 72 8.61 -13.23 5.27
N ASP A 73 8.33 -11.93 5.41
CA ASP A 73 9.32 -10.86 5.60
C ASP A 73 10.34 -10.69 4.44
N PHE A 74 9.97 -11.05 3.20
CA PHE A 74 10.78 -10.72 2.03
C PHE A 74 10.70 -9.21 1.74
N VAL A 75 11.82 -8.61 1.35
CA VAL A 75 11.90 -7.18 1.00
C VAL A 75 12.01 -6.98 -0.51
N PRO A 76 11.53 -5.86 -1.07
CA PRO A 76 11.72 -5.59 -2.50
C PRO A 76 13.21 -5.48 -2.82
N GLU A 77 13.66 -6.09 -3.93
CA GLU A 77 15.09 -6.12 -4.27
C GLU A 77 15.62 -4.73 -4.67
N SER A 78 14.76 -3.90 -5.25
CA SER A 78 15.14 -2.58 -5.74
C SER A 78 13.97 -1.62 -5.87
N SER A 79 14.29 -0.37 -6.19
CA SER A 79 13.30 0.66 -6.53
C SER A 79 12.46 0.32 -7.77
N CYS A 80 12.94 -0.55 -8.67
CA CYS A 80 12.15 -1.01 -9.81
C CYS A 80 10.90 -1.74 -9.32
N THR A 81 11.08 -2.73 -8.44
CA THR A 81 9.99 -3.50 -7.85
C THR A 81 9.07 -2.65 -7.00
N GLU A 82 9.60 -1.72 -6.21
CA GLU A 82 8.76 -0.77 -5.46
C GLU A 82 7.89 0.10 -6.37
N SER A 83 8.35 0.39 -7.59
CA SER A 83 7.61 1.20 -8.56
C SER A 83 6.59 0.39 -9.38
N GLU A 84 6.89 -0.88 -9.68
CA GLU A 84 6.01 -1.81 -10.42
C GLU A 84 4.95 -2.44 -9.53
N LEU A 85 5.28 -2.67 -8.26
CA LEU A 85 4.37 -3.10 -7.20
C LEU A 85 4.24 -1.98 -6.17
N PRO A 86 3.74 -0.79 -6.57
CA PRO A 86 3.57 0.28 -5.62
C PRO A 86 2.57 -0.22 -4.59
N PHE A 87 2.96 -0.12 -3.33
CA PHE A 87 1.97 -0.01 -2.30
C PHE A 87 1.18 1.28 -2.60
N GLU A 88 0.02 1.15 -3.24
CA GLU A 88 -0.82 2.25 -3.66
C GLU A 88 -1.15 3.14 -2.46
N LYS A 89 -0.70 4.39 -2.48
CA LYS A 89 -1.11 5.37 -1.47
C LYS A 89 -2.59 5.70 -1.67
N LYS A 90 -3.48 4.95 -1.02
CA LYS A 90 -4.93 5.20 -1.05
C LYS A 90 -5.35 6.00 0.19
N PRO A 91 -6.25 6.96 0.05
CA PRO A 91 -6.86 7.62 1.20
C PRO A 91 -7.52 6.63 2.17
N LEU A 92 -7.45 6.92 3.46
CA LEU A 92 -8.01 6.09 4.55
C LEU A 92 -9.41 5.56 4.26
N PHE A 93 -10.31 6.41 3.75
CA PHE A 93 -11.69 5.98 3.46
C PHE A 93 -11.80 5.05 2.26
N LEU A 94 -10.91 5.15 1.27
CA LEU A 94 -10.93 4.24 0.13
C LEU A 94 -10.44 2.84 0.53
N VAL A 95 -9.55 2.73 1.53
CA VAL A 95 -9.13 1.43 2.09
C VAL A 95 -10.19 0.83 3.00
N TRP A 96 -10.83 1.65 3.84
CA TRP A 96 -11.85 1.15 4.79
C TRP A 96 -13.11 0.64 4.07
N PHE A 97 -13.52 1.30 2.99
CA PHE A 97 -14.76 1.00 2.26
C PHE A 97 -14.57 0.17 0.97
N SER A 98 -13.36 -0.32 0.68
CA SER A 98 -13.09 -1.29 -0.40
C SER A 98 -13.25 -2.73 0.07
#